data_AF-F4C051-F1
#
_entry.id   AF-F4C051-F1
#
_cell.length_a   1.000
_cell.length_b   1.000
_cell.length_c   1.000
_cell.angle_alpha   90.00
_cell.angle_beta   90.00
_cell.angle_gamma   90.00
#
_symmetry.space_group_name_H-M   'P 1'
#
loop_
_entity.id
_entity.type
_entity.pdbx_description
1 polymer ?
#
loop_
_entity_poly.entity_id
_entity_poly.type
_entity_poly.pdbx_seq_one_letter_code
_entity_poly.pdbx_strand_id
1 'polypeptide(L)'
;MSSLSEGSDIKNLNDIVYHVIVSIEGGSIIARDVGGNVISSGVAGTDDSRVITEAITFVPDNGNVLISNGEYLLSADTQFYLDEGDLNPFWICIPILGNKNVHIFGYGAGITVLKLKPNQFSVGHPVAMMLNRAISLDPGFTAFTVANMTFDGNRDNQEQWYKDGASLILTGSPRSGGNYYNLEFKNSYGTGLYLGNNGMGSESHSSITNVVARDCSLEGILLDTAQDTVVSDCVFERCRTGLTIHGNNDYQTRTKDRIVVKDISCIASPLTIWCINDLQMSSVNMDCTASPNAYGLLIHSSIGVHIKESFFKSDRNKASSYGGASYIDADIDGPTAATLENCVLDGYYALHVLGSATATLRGGAVNASYACAYLRGIDPSTAMATLIGTVFIPAKHTIDCAPGTSINIMYCYSSSIGSMIVEGTLNNQGSYGFGLPDV
;
A
#
# COMPACT_ATOMS: atom_id res chain seq x y z
N MET A 1 -16.63 4.27 -25.41
CA MET A 1 -17.12 5.37 -24.56
C MET A 1 -18.31 4.87 -23.77
N SER A 2 -18.07 4.34 -22.57
CA SER A 2 -19.10 4.04 -21.58
C SER A 2 -18.58 4.60 -20.26
N SER A 3 -19.15 5.71 -19.83
CA SER A 3 -18.81 6.42 -18.61
C SER A 3 -19.15 5.56 -17.40
N LEU A 4 -18.13 5.11 -16.67
CA LEU A 4 -18.28 4.72 -15.28
C LEU A 4 -18.64 5.99 -14.51
N SER A 5 -19.77 5.97 -13.83
CA SER A 5 -20.26 7.09 -13.03
C SER A 5 -19.34 7.33 -11.84
N GLU A 6 -18.70 8.50 -11.82
CA GLU A 6 -18.11 9.10 -10.62
C GLU A 6 -19.23 9.49 -9.66
N GLY A 7 -19.63 8.56 -8.82
CA GLY A 7 -20.45 8.83 -7.64
C GLY A 7 -19.59 8.68 -6.40
N SER A 8 -18.95 9.76 -5.96
CA SER A 8 -18.46 9.83 -4.58
C SER A 8 -19.68 9.99 -3.66
N ASP A 9 -20.35 8.89 -3.34
CA ASP A 9 -21.37 8.85 -2.30
C ASP A 9 -20.70 8.98 -0.93
N ILE A 10 -20.15 10.16 -0.65
CA ILE A 10 -19.81 10.57 0.71
C ILE A 10 -21.15 10.78 1.41
N LYS A 11 -21.69 9.70 2.00
CA LYS A 11 -22.85 9.80 2.89
C LYS A 11 -22.52 10.81 3.99
N ASN A 12 -23.35 11.83 4.12
CA ASN A 12 -23.24 12.79 5.19
C ASN A 12 -23.36 12.03 6.52
N LEU A 13 -22.44 12.24 7.47
CA LEU A 13 -22.44 11.52 8.76
C LEU A 13 -23.77 11.66 9.52
N ASN A 14 -24.54 12.70 9.20
CA ASN A 14 -25.86 13.00 9.76
C ASN A 14 -26.99 12.11 9.21
N ASP A 15 -26.79 11.40 8.10
CA ASP A 15 -27.79 10.54 7.46
C ASP A 15 -27.63 9.06 7.84
N ILE A 16 -26.61 8.72 8.65
CA ILE A 16 -26.35 7.36 9.12
C ILE A 16 -27.14 7.11 10.42
N VAL A 17 -27.97 6.07 10.41
CA VAL A 17 -28.63 5.59 11.63
C VAL A 17 -27.67 4.68 12.40
N TYR A 18 -27.08 5.23 13.46
CA TYR A 18 -26.23 4.47 14.38
C TYR A 18 -27.09 3.59 15.28
N HIS A 19 -26.61 2.38 15.59
CA HIS A 19 -27.25 1.48 16.55
C HIS A 19 -26.67 1.67 17.94
N VAL A 20 -25.38 1.97 18.02
CA VAL A 20 -24.64 2.21 19.26
C VAL A 20 -23.73 3.42 19.09
N ILE A 21 -23.65 4.23 20.15
CA ILE A 21 -22.72 5.36 20.27
C ILE A 21 -21.80 5.10 21.46
N VAL A 22 -20.50 5.22 21.24
CA VAL A 22 -19.46 5.10 22.27
C VAL A 22 -18.87 6.49 22.55
N SER A 23 -19.01 7.00 23.76
CA SER A 23 -18.56 8.34 24.16
C SER A 23 -17.68 8.31 25.40
N ILE A 24 -16.87 9.36 25.59
CA ILE A 24 -16.21 9.65 26.87
C ILE A 24 -16.97 10.78 27.56
N GLU A 25 -17.49 10.52 28.76
CA GLU A 25 -18.31 11.43 29.55
C GLU A 25 -17.83 11.40 31.01
N GLY A 26 -17.38 12.54 31.54
CA GLY A 26 -17.04 12.68 32.96
C GLY A 26 -15.95 11.72 33.46
N GLY A 27 -15.01 11.32 32.60
CA GLY A 27 -13.94 10.35 32.92
C GLY A 27 -14.33 8.89 32.74
N SER A 28 -15.54 8.62 32.26
CA SER A 28 -16.01 7.28 31.90
C SER A 28 -16.11 7.12 30.40
N ILE A 29 -15.79 5.94 29.89
CA ILE A 29 -16.18 5.52 28.55
C ILE A 29 -17.53 4.78 28.65
N ILE A 30 -18.48 5.11 27.78
CA ILE A 30 -19.84 4.58 27.84
C ILE A 30 -20.31 4.23 26.42
N ALA A 31 -20.82 3.02 26.23
CA ALA A 31 -21.56 2.61 25.04
C ALA A 31 -23.06 2.64 25.32
N ARG A 32 -23.84 3.34 24.48
CA ARG A 32 -25.30 3.42 24.59
C ARG A 32 -25.98 3.02 23.29
N ASP A 33 -27.12 2.35 23.40
CA ASP A 33 -28.02 2.15 22.26
C ASP A 33 -28.74 3.46 21.88
N VAL A 34 -29.50 3.43 20.77
CA VAL A 34 -30.31 4.56 20.30
C VAL A 34 -31.40 5.01 21.28
N GLY A 35 -31.81 4.16 22.21
CA GLY A 35 -32.76 4.49 23.28
C GLY A 35 -32.10 5.19 24.48
N GLY A 36 -30.77 5.32 24.47
CA GLY A 36 -29.98 5.88 25.57
C GLY A 36 -29.64 4.87 26.67
N ASN A 37 -29.99 3.59 26.50
CA ASN A 37 -29.67 2.55 27.47
C ASN A 37 -28.18 2.22 27.42
N VAL A 38 -27.56 2.06 28.58
CA VAL A 38 -26.14 1.68 28.67
C VAL A 38 -25.99 0.21 28.31
N ILE A 39 -25.17 -0.07 27.30
CA ILE A 39 -24.73 -1.41 26.90
C ILE A 39 -23.51 -1.81 27.71
N SER A 40 -22.56 -0.88 27.83
CA SER A 40 -21.31 -1.08 28.55
C SER A 40 -20.74 0.25 29.05
N SER A 41 -19.92 0.18 30.09
CA SER A 41 -19.16 1.33 30.58
C SER A 41 -17.85 0.91 31.24
N GLY A 42 -16.94 1.85 31.38
CA GLY A 42 -15.65 1.69 32.04
C GLY A 42 -15.03 3.02 32.42
N VAL A 43 -13.84 2.98 33.02
CA VAL A 43 -13.04 4.17 33.30
C VAL A 43 -12.24 4.51 32.06
N ALA A 44 -12.44 5.70 31.50
CA ALA A 44 -11.78 6.12 30.27
C ALA A 44 -10.26 6.09 30.43
N GLY A 45 -9.56 5.58 29.40
CA GLY A 45 -8.10 5.52 29.37
C GLY A 45 -7.48 4.35 30.16
N THR A 46 -8.26 3.57 30.90
CA THR A 46 -7.75 2.35 31.57
C THR A 46 -7.58 1.23 30.55
N ASP A 47 -8.68 0.86 29.90
CA ASP A 47 -8.73 0.03 28.71
C ASP A 47 -10.08 0.25 28.04
N ASP A 48 -10.07 1.04 26.97
CA ASP A 48 -11.28 1.43 26.25
C ASP A 48 -11.69 0.37 25.22
N SER A 49 -10.80 -0.59 24.92
CA SER A 49 -11.00 -1.61 23.90
C SER A 49 -12.20 -2.50 24.18
N ARG A 50 -12.38 -2.93 25.45
CA ARG A 50 -13.52 -3.75 25.87
C ARG A 50 -14.87 -3.09 25.58
N VAL A 51 -15.05 -1.81 25.93
CA VAL A 51 -16.34 -1.12 25.73
C VAL A 51 -16.64 -0.94 24.24
N ILE A 52 -15.61 -0.69 23.43
CA ILE A 52 -15.73 -0.62 21.96
C ILE A 52 -16.09 -2.00 21.38
N THR A 53 -15.43 -3.06 21.81
CA THR A 53 -15.71 -4.43 21.36
C THR A 53 -17.13 -4.87 21.74
N GLU A 54 -17.59 -4.55 22.95
CA GLU A 54 -18.95 -4.85 23.39
C GLU A 54 -20.00 -4.05 22.59
N ALA A 55 -19.72 -2.79 22.23
CA ALA A 55 -20.55 -2.01 21.34
C ALA A 55 -20.67 -2.64 19.94
N ILE A 56 -19.55 -3.06 19.35
CA ILE A 56 -19.51 -3.75 18.05
C ILE A 56 -20.23 -5.10 18.11
N THR A 57 -20.09 -5.84 19.20
CA THR A 57 -20.76 -7.13 19.39
C THR A 57 -22.28 -6.95 19.51
N PHE A 58 -22.73 -5.87 20.14
CA PHE A 58 -24.14 -5.61 20.41
C PHE A 58 -24.96 -5.28 19.16
N VAL A 59 -24.38 -4.56 18.19
CA VAL A 59 -25.14 -4.17 16.99
C VAL A 59 -25.57 -5.41 16.19
N PRO A 60 -26.70 -5.37 15.47
CA PRO A 60 -27.07 -6.44 14.54
C PRO A 60 -26.01 -6.59 13.43
N ASP A 61 -26.09 -7.68 12.65
CA ASP A 61 -25.28 -7.79 11.43
C ASP A 61 -25.61 -6.64 10.47
N ASN A 62 -24.59 -6.06 9.83
CA ASN A 62 -24.65 -4.78 9.08
C ASN A 62 -25.04 -3.56 9.95
N GLY A 63 -24.83 -3.67 11.27
CA GLY A 63 -25.07 -2.59 12.21
C GLY A 63 -24.01 -1.49 12.12
N ASN A 64 -24.38 -0.29 12.58
CA ASN A 64 -23.53 0.90 12.57
C ASN A 64 -23.14 1.28 14.02
N VAL A 65 -21.85 1.47 14.28
CA VAL A 65 -21.31 1.97 15.54
C VAL A 65 -20.67 3.33 15.30
N LEU A 66 -21.00 4.31 16.13
CA LEU A 66 -20.31 5.60 16.19
C LEU A 66 -19.39 5.62 17.40
N ILE A 67 -18.11 5.89 17.20
CA ILE A 67 -17.16 6.24 18.25
C ILE A 67 -17.04 7.76 18.25
N SER A 68 -17.48 8.38 19.34
CA SER A 68 -17.49 9.83 19.45
C SER A 68 -16.10 10.45 19.43
N ASN A 69 -16.05 11.78 19.45
CA ASN A 69 -14.79 12.50 19.58
C ASN A 69 -14.10 12.16 20.92
N GLY A 70 -12.79 12.00 20.88
CA GLY A 70 -11.99 11.60 22.05
C GLY A 70 -10.74 10.83 21.66
N GLU A 71 -9.80 10.73 22.60
CA GLU A 71 -8.69 9.78 22.53
C GLU A 71 -9.04 8.57 23.41
N TYR A 72 -9.07 7.39 22.80
CA TYR A 72 -9.43 6.12 23.42
C TYR A 72 -8.17 5.25 23.53
N LEU A 73 -7.79 4.85 24.74
CA LEU A 73 -6.58 4.07 24.99
C LEU A 73 -6.89 2.57 25.01
N LEU A 74 -6.28 1.85 24.08
CA LEU A 74 -6.58 0.45 23.83
C LEU A 74 -5.49 -0.47 24.40
N SER A 75 -5.90 -1.54 25.08
CA SER A 75 -5.02 -2.63 25.51
C SER A 75 -5.17 -3.83 24.56
N ALA A 76 -4.06 -4.45 24.21
CA ALA A 76 -4.01 -5.64 23.36
C ALA A 76 -4.03 -6.90 24.24
N ASP A 77 -5.20 -7.22 24.80
CA ASP A 77 -5.34 -8.26 25.82
C ASP A 77 -6.05 -9.53 25.31
N THR A 78 -6.60 -9.51 24.08
CA THR A 78 -7.26 -10.68 23.50
C THR A 78 -6.28 -11.47 22.64
N GLN A 79 -5.89 -12.67 23.07
CA GLN A 79 -5.05 -13.54 22.25
C GLN A 79 -5.87 -14.22 21.14
N PHE A 80 -5.31 -14.25 19.93
CA PHE A 80 -5.90 -14.90 18.77
C PHE A 80 -4.79 -15.48 17.88
N TYR A 81 -4.96 -16.70 17.39
CA TYR A 81 -3.98 -17.39 16.54
C TYR A 81 -4.33 -17.20 15.07
N LEU A 82 -3.43 -16.60 14.29
CA LEU A 82 -3.66 -16.35 12.87
C LEU A 82 -3.63 -17.63 12.03
N ASP A 83 -2.91 -18.65 12.48
CA ASP A 83 -2.81 -19.94 11.80
C ASP A 83 -3.52 -21.04 12.61
N GLU A 84 -3.67 -22.24 12.04
CA GLU A 84 -4.30 -23.36 12.73
C GLU A 84 -3.54 -23.76 14.01
N GLY A 85 -4.29 -24.16 15.04
CA GLY A 85 -3.75 -24.51 16.35
C GLY A 85 -3.23 -23.29 17.11
N ASP A 86 -2.14 -23.46 17.85
CA ASP A 86 -1.53 -22.41 18.67
C ASP A 86 -0.36 -21.71 17.94
N LEU A 87 -0.46 -21.60 16.61
CA LEU A 87 0.59 -21.03 15.76
C LEU A 87 0.29 -19.56 15.43
N ASN A 88 1.36 -18.78 15.32
CA ASN A 88 1.30 -17.37 14.96
C ASN A 88 0.35 -16.54 15.86
N PRO A 89 0.60 -16.49 17.18
CA PRO A 89 -0.24 -15.78 18.13
C PRO A 89 -0.16 -14.27 17.90
N PHE A 90 -1.30 -13.61 18.03
CA PHE A 90 -1.47 -12.17 18.04
C PHE A 90 -2.32 -11.73 19.22
N TRP A 91 -2.07 -10.51 19.68
CA TRP A 91 -2.82 -9.86 20.73
C TRP A 91 -3.62 -8.71 20.13
N ILE A 92 -4.92 -8.71 20.40
CA ILE A 92 -5.89 -7.89 19.69
C ILE A 92 -6.54 -6.94 20.69
N CYS A 93 -6.67 -5.67 20.30
CA CYS A 93 -7.47 -4.74 21.10
C CYS A 93 -8.96 -4.89 20.80
N ILE A 94 -9.33 -4.78 19.52
CA ILE A 94 -10.71 -4.84 19.05
C ILE A 94 -10.88 -6.06 18.13
N PRO A 95 -11.25 -7.23 18.67
CA PRO A 95 -11.57 -8.41 17.88
C PRO A 95 -12.97 -8.29 17.26
N ILE A 96 -13.04 -8.42 15.95
CA ILE A 96 -14.27 -8.50 15.16
C ILE A 96 -14.26 -9.88 14.50
N LEU A 97 -14.84 -10.86 15.18
CA LEU A 97 -14.71 -12.27 14.83
C LEU A 97 -16.03 -12.87 14.34
N GLY A 98 -15.93 -13.94 13.56
CA GLY A 98 -17.10 -14.75 13.17
C GLY A 98 -17.94 -14.13 12.05
N ASN A 99 -17.28 -13.58 11.04
CA ASN A 99 -17.89 -13.15 9.77
C ASN A 99 -18.84 -11.95 9.94
N LYS A 100 -18.65 -11.19 11.03
CA LYS A 100 -19.50 -10.06 11.40
C LYS A 100 -19.40 -8.94 10.35
N ASN A 101 -20.53 -8.58 9.76
CA ASN A 101 -20.65 -7.36 8.99
C ASN A 101 -20.97 -6.21 9.94
N VAL A 102 -20.15 -5.17 9.91
CA VAL A 102 -20.29 -4.01 10.79
C VAL A 102 -19.66 -2.77 10.16
N HIS A 103 -20.22 -1.61 10.47
CA HIS A 103 -19.72 -0.33 10.01
C HIS A 103 -19.37 0.54 11.22
N ILE A 104 -18.12 0.97 11.30
CA ILE A 104 -17.56 1.68 12.46
C ILE A 104 -17.11 3.06 11.98
N PHE A 105 -17.65 4.09 12.61
CA PHE A 105 -17.44 5.48 12.23
C PHE A 105 -16.90 6.28 13.40
N GLY A 106 -16.08 7.28 13.10
CA GLY A 106 -15.71 8.35 14.02
C GLY A 106 -16.15 9.72 13.51
N TYR A 107 -15.64 10.78 14.15
CA TYR A 107 -15.92 12.17 13.78
C TYR A 107 -14.88 12.81 12.85
N GLY A 108 -13.82 12.09 12.51
CA GLY A 108 -12.75 12.52 11.62
C GLY A 108 -11.35 12.24 12.18
N ALA A 109 -10.36 12.26 11.30
CA ALA A 109 -8.95 12.20 11.69
C ALA A 109 -8.60 13.33 12.66
N GLY A 110 -7.90 12.99 13.74
CA GLY A 110 -7.53 13.88 14.84
C GLY A 110 -8.67 14.21 15.82
N ILE A 111 -9.92 13.82 15.53
CA ILE A 111 -11.09 14.08 16.38
C ILE A 111 -11.50 12.82 17.15
N THR A 112 -11.63 11.70 16.46
CA THR A 112 -11.77 10.37 17.07
C THR A 112 -10.44 9.64 16.91
N VAL A 113 -9.77 9.34 18.01
CA VAL A 113 -8.43 8.73 18.01
C VAL A 113 -8.46 7.43 18.80
N LEU A 114 -8.14 6.32 18.15
CA LEU A 114 -7.90 5.03 18.77
C LEU A 114 -6.39 4.84 18.93
N LYS A 115 -5.90 4.74 20.16
CA LYS A 115 -4.46 4.75 20.45
C LYS A 115 -4.03 3.55 21.25
N LEU A 116 -2.98 2.86 20.80
CA LEU A 116 -2.40 1.74 21.56
C LEU A 116 -1.73 2.25 22.83
N LYS A 117 -1.98 1.60 23.96
CA LYS A 117 -1.29 1.92 25.22
C LYS A 117 0.22 1.65 25.12
N PRO A 118 1.04 2.27 25.98
CA PRO A 118 2.46 1.95 26.07
C PRO A 118 2.72 0.47 26.39
N ASN A 119 3.84 -0.07 25.91
CA ASN A 119 4.33 -1.42 26.21
C ASN A 119 3.32 -2.54 25.90
N GLN A 120 2.64 -2.43 24.75
CA GLN A 120 1.69 -3.44 24.27
C GLN A 120 2.26 -4.26 23.12
N PHE A 121 3.21 -3.71 22.33
CA PHE A 121 3.89 -4.43 21.26
C PHE A 121 5.33 -4.72 21.65
N SER A 122 5.67 -6.01 21.74
CA SER A 122 6.98 -6.52 22.16
C SER A 122 7.27 -7.89 21.57
N VAL A 123 8.53 -8.35 21.67
CA VAL A 123 8.87 -9.73 21.30
C VAL A 123 7.99 -10.71 22.06
N GLY A 124 7.29 -11.59 21.34
CA GLY A 124 6.35 -12.54 21.93
C GLY A 124 4.97 -11.97 22.27
N HIS A 125 4.71 -10.68 21.99
CA HIS A 125 3.40 -10.03 22.10
C HIS A 125 3.12 -9.14 20.86
N PRO A 126 3.04 -9.70 19.64
CA PRO A 126 2.66 -8.95 18.45
C PRO A 126 1.19 -8.52 18.48
N VAL A 127 0.91 -7.34 17.92
CA VAL A 127 -0.38 -6.68 18.06
C VAL A 127 -1.03 -6.42 16.71
N ALA A 128 -2.34 -6.69 16.63
CA ALA A 128 -3.21 -6.04 15.66
C ALA A 128 -4.26 -5.22 16.44
N MET A 129 -4.29 -3.89 16.29
CA MET A 129 -5.21 -3.08 17.12
C MET A 129 -6.66 -3.42 16.83
N MET A 130 -7.03 -3.52 15.56
CA MET A 130 -8.33 -4.03 15.13
C MET A 130 -8.11 -5.23 14.21
N LEU A 131 -8.75 -6.36 14.53
CA LEU A 131 -8.74 -7.56 13.69
C LEU A 131 -10.15 -7.88 13.23
N ASN A 132 -10.38 -7.94 11.91
CA ASN A 132 -11.59 -8.53 11.36
C ASN A 132 -11.28 -9.83 10.60
N ARG A 133 -11.75 -10.95 11.14
CA ARG A 133 -11.45 -12.30 10.63
C ARG A 133 -12.53 -13.31 11.03
N ALA A 134 -12.73 -14.35 10.23
CA ALA A 134 -13.43 -15.54 10.71
C ALA A 134 -12.68 -16.22 11.88
N ILE A 135 -13.41 -16.97 12.71
CA ILE A 135 -12.83 -17.72 13.85
C ILE A 135 -12.10 -18.99 13.35
N SER A 136 -12.54 -19.52 12.23
CA SER A 136 -12.08 -20.76 11.59
C SER A 136 -11.58 -20.44 10.16
N LEU A 137 -11.46 -21.46 9.31
CA LEU A 137 -11.22 -21.32 7.87
C LEU A 137 -12.46 -20.83 7.09
N ASP A 138 -13.54 -20.43 7.77
CA ASP A 138 -14.73 -19.89 7.13
C ASP A 138 -14.41 -18.55 6.42
N PRO A 139 -15.19 -18.17 5.40
CA PRO A 139 -15.11 -16.82 4.82
C PRO A 139 -15.37 -15.76 5.90
N GLY A 140 -14.65 -14.64 5.86
CA GLY A 140 -14.85 -13.49 6.72
C GLY A 140 -16.08 -12.66 6.34
N PHE A 141 -15.99 -11.35 6.54
CA PHE A 141 -17.07 -10.41 6.24
C PHE A 141 -17.36 -10.28 4.74
N THR A 142 -18.55 -9.79 4.42
CA THR A 142 -18.94 -9.38 3.06
C THR A 142 -19.33 -7.89 2.97
N ALA A 143 -19.43 -7.22 4.13
CA ALA A 143 -19.65 -5.79 4.25
C ALA A 143 -19.00 -5.28 5.54
N PHE A 144 -17.90 -4.56 5.41
CA PHE A 144 -17.19 -3.98 6.55
C PHE A 144 -16.81 -2.54 6.24
N THR A 145 -16.94 -1.66 7.23
CA THR A 145 -16.51 -0.26 7.08
C THR A 145 -15.78 0.23 8.30
N VAL A 146 -14.66 0.91 8.09
CA VAL A 146 -13.99 1.71 9.11
C VAL A 146 -13.72 3.08 8.50
N ALA A 147 -14.23 4.13 9.14
CA ALA A 147 -14.11 5.47 8.56
C ALA A 147 -14.07 6.60 9.58
N ASN A 148 -13.52 7.74 9.14
CA ASN A 148 -13.54 9.02 9.86
C ASN A 148 -12.85 8.96 11.24
N MET A 149 -11.63 8.45 11.33
CA MET A 149 -10.89 8.40 12.60
C MET A 149 -9.38 8.25 12.40
N THR A 150 -8.63 8.47 13.48
CA THR A 150 -7.19 8.17 13.54
C THR A 150 -6.96 6.87 14.31
N PHE A 151 -6.08 6.02 13.81
CA PHE A 151 -5.43 4.96 14.57
C PHE A 151 -3.98 5.37 14.85
N ASP A 152 -3.59 5.38 16.12
CA ASP A 152 -2.24 5.72 16.59
C ASP A 152 -1.59 4.50 17.24
N GLY A 153 -0.58 3.94 16.57
CA GLY A 153 0.15 2.77 17.08
C GLY A 153 1.06 3.09 18.25
N ASN A 154 1.26 4.38 18.57
CA ASN A 154 2.07 4.83 19.69
C ASN A 154 3.48 4.21 19.68
N ARG A 155 4.06 4.04 18.48
CA ARG A 155 5.31 3.29 18.23
C ARG A 155 6.45 3.66 19.18
N ASP A 156 6.64 4.95 19.48
CA ASP A 156 7.76 5.41 20.31
C ASP A 156 7.68 4.90 21.77
N ASN A 157 6.52 4.40 22.19
CA ASN A 157 6.29 3.76 23.49
C ASN A 157 6.11 2.24 23.39
N GLN A 158 6.49 1.63 22.26
CA GLN A 158 6.52 0.18 22.05
C GLN A 158 7.96 -0.32 21.94
N GLU A 159 8.18 -1.62 22.05
CA GLU A 159 9.48 -2.21 21.71
C GLU A 159 9.71 -2.14 20.20
N GLN A 160 10.93 -1.84 19.78
CA GLN A 160 11.31 -1.89 18.37
C GLN A 160 11.50 -3.35 17.94
N TRP A 161 10.50 -3.90 17.25
CA TRP A 161 10.53 -5.27 16.75
C TRP A 161 9.81 -5.39 15.42
N TYR A 162 10.25 -6.34 14.59
CA TYR A 162 9.59 -6.68 13.34
C TYR A 162 8.79 -7.96 13.51
N LYS A 163 7.50 -7.88 13.18
CA LYS A 163 6.64 -9.05 13.04
C LYS A 163 5.71 -8.83 11.85
N ASP A 164 5.77 -9.74 10.88
CA ASP A 164 4.79 -9.80 9.80
C ASP A 164 3.38 -10.04 10.37
N GLY A 165 2.39 -9.32 9.83
CA GLY A 165 1.00 -9.28 10.33
C GLY A 165 0.72 -8.18 11.36
N ALA A 166 1.74 -7.61 12.01
CA ALA A 166 1.53 -6.54 12.99
C ALA A 166 1.00 -5.27 12.33
N SER A 167 -0.15 -4.76 12.77
CA SER A 167 -0.79 -3.62 12.13
C SER A 167 -1.80 -2.87 13.01
N LEU A 168 -2.26 -1.71 12.56
CA LEU A 168 -3.35 -0.99 13.22
C LEU A 168 -4.71 -1.59 12.83
N ILE A 169 -4.89 -1.93 11.57
CA ILE A 169 -6.02 -2.75 11.10
C ILE A 169 -5.46 -3.96 10.37
N LEU A 170 -5.85 -5.16 10.80
CA LEU A 170 -5.59 -6.42 10.13
C LEU A 170 -6.92 -7.04 9.71
N THR A 171 -7.01 -7.45 8.45
CA THR A 171 -8.10 -8.32 8.00
C THR A 171 -7.56 -9.67 7.55
N GLY A 172 -8.41 -10.70 7.60
CA GLY A 172 -8.05 -12.08 7.25
C GLY A 172 -9.27 -12.91 6.86
N SER A 173 -9.00 -14.13 6.38
CA SER A 173 -9.95 -15.06 5.75
C SER A 173 -10.45 -14.57 4.37
N PRO A 174 -10.98 -15.46 3.50
CA PRO A 174 -11.63 -15.02 2.26
C PRO A 174 -12.77 -14.05 2.57
N ARG A 175 -12.76 -12.83 2.03
CA ARG A 175 -13.73 -11.78 2.40
C ARG A 175 -13.99 -10.80 1.27
N SER A 176 -15.01 -9.96 1.41
CA SER A 176 -15.29 -8.95 0.39
C SER A 176 -15.93 -7.66 0.92
N GLY A 177 -15.89 -6.60 0.12
CA GLY A 177 -16.66 -5.38 0.38
C GLY A 177 -16.12 -4.52 1.52
N GLY A 178 -14.82 -4.56 1.77
CA GLY A 178 -14.18 -3.71 2.77
C GLY A 178 -14.11 -2.26 2.31
N ASN A 179 -14.57 -1.34 3.15
CA ASN A 179 -14.55 0.10 2.87
C ASN A 179 -13.78 0.86 3.95
N TYR A 180 -12.67 1.47 3.56
CA TYR A 180 -11.76 2.18 4.48
C TYR A 180 -11.59 3.60 3.96
N TYR A 181 -12.13 4.59 4.67
CA TYR A 181 -12.08 5.96 4.15
C TYR A 181 -12.02 7.06 5.20
N ASN A 182 -11.41 8.18 4.83
CA ASN A 182 -11.18 9.32 5.73
C ASN A 182 -10.45 8.89 7.01
N LEU A 183 -9.41 8.07 6.85
CA LEU A 183 -8.63 7.51 7.97
C LEU A 183 -7.26 8.16 8.04
N GLU A 184 -6.74 8.28 9.26
CA GLU A 184 -5.32 8.51 9.51
C GLU A 184 -4.72 7.33 10.25
N PHE A 185 -3.65 6.76 9.71
CA PHE A 185 -2.78 5.79 10.38
C PHE A 185 -1.50 6.52 10.77
N LYS A 186 -1.14 6.52 12.06
CA LYS A 186 0.12 7.14 12.49
C LYS A 186 0.89 6.33 13.50
N ASN A 187 2.20 6.49 13.49
CA ASN A 187 3.13 5.88 14.43
C ASN A 187 2.87 4.38 14.59
N SER A 188 2.65 3.67 13.48
CA SER A 188 2.44 2.22 13.54
C SER A 188 3.76 1.51 13.86
N TYR A 189 3.72 0.59 14.82
CA TYR A 189 4.79 -0.36 15.09
C TYR A 189 4.92 -1.43 13.99
N GLY A 190 3.94 -1.52 13.08
CA GLY A 190 3.96 -2.35 11.88
C GLY A 190 3.32 -1.62 10.69
N THR A 191 2.36 -2.29 10.04
CA THR A 191 1.59 -1.75 8.92
C THR A 191 0.45 -0.84 9.41
N GLY A 192 0.01 0.15 8.63
CA GLY A 192 -1.20 0.92 8.91
C GLY A 192 -2.46 0.06 8.72
N LEU A 193 -2.79 -0.21 7.46
CA LEU A 193 -3.86 -1.12 7.04
C LEU A 193 -3.27 -2.33 6.31
N TYR A 194 -3.52 -3.52 6.83
CA TYR A 194 -3.11 -4.77 6.21
C TYR A 194 -4.35 -5.58 5.81
N LEU A 195 -4.64 -5.61 4.52
CA LEU A 195 -5.58 -6.56 3.94
C LEU A 195 -4.87 -7.90 3.73
N GLY A 196 -4.74 -8.68 4.81
CA GLY A 196 -3.87 -9.86 4.85
C GLY A 196 -4.46 -11.12 4.22
N ASN A 197 -3.58 -12.00 3.75
CA ASN A 197 -3.94 -13.34 3.26
C ASN A 197 -3.94 -14.40 4.39
N ASN A 198 -3.81 -13.97 5.66
CA ASN A 198 -3.92 -14.84 6.84
C ASN A 198 -5.30 -15.49 6.95
N GLY A 199 -5.34 -16.79 7.29
CA GLY A 199 -6.58 -17.55 7.38
C GLY A 199 -7.13 -18.06 6.04
N MET A 200 -6.25 -18.35 5.07
CA MET A 200 -6.55 -19.05 3.81
C MET A 200 -7.37 -18.26 2.78
N GLY A 201 -7.20 -16.95 2.67
CA GLY A 201 -7.77 -16.22 1.54
C GLY A 201 -7.65 -14.72 1.56
N SER A 202 -7.91 -14.15 0.38
CA SER A 202 -7.76 -12.74 0.11
C SER A 202 -9.07 -11.95 0.25
N GLU A 203 -8.92 -10.64 0.26
CA GLU A 203 -10.02 -9.69 0.19
C GLU A 203 -10.36 -9.35 -1.26
N SER A 204 -11.65 -9.19 -1.57
CA SER A 204 -12.12 -8.74 -2.89
C SER A 204 -13.09 -7.56 -2.80
N HIS A 205 -13.21 -6.77 -3.87
CA HIS A 205 -14.20 -5.70 -3.99
C HIS A 205 -14.06 -4.63 -2.88
N SER A 206 -12.81 -4.28 -2.54
CA SER A 206 -12.54 -3.32 -1.47
C SER A 206 -12.19 -1.93 -2.00
N SER A 207 -12.50 -0.93 -1.18
CA SER A 207 -12.28 0.48 -1.48
C SER A 207 -11.51 1.13 -0.34
N ILE A 208 -10.38 1.73 -0.66
CA ILE A 208 -9.53 2.48 0.27
C ILE A 208 -9.39 3.89 -0.28
N THR A 209 -10.04 4.86 0.33
CA THR A 209 -10.17 6.23 -0.22
C THR A 209 -9.84 7.29 0.82
N ASN A 210 -9.08 8.31 0.46
CA ASN A 210 -8.77 9.44 1.37
C ASN A 210 -8.16 8.96 2.69
N VAL A 211 -7.09 8.15 2.59
CA VAL A 211 -6.34 7.63 3.74
C VAL A 211 -4.98 8.29 3.81
N VAL A 212 -4.58 8.68 5.01
CA VAL A 212 -3.25 9.21 5.27
C VAL A 212 -2.49 8.30 6.22
N ALA A 213 -1.33 7.79 5.81
CA ALA A 213 -0.46 7.00 6.68
C ALA A 213 0.86 7.74 6.93
N ARG A 214 1.25 7.87 8.21
CA ARG A 214 2.43 8.59 8.66
C ARG A 214 3.27 7.77 9.60
N ASP A 215 4.58 7.74 9.36
CA ASP A 215 5.54 7.15 10.28
C ASP A 215 5.21 5.68 10.64
N CYS A 216 4.73 4.89 9.68
CA CYS A 216 4.59 3.44 9.84
C CYS A 216 5.96 2.77 9.75
N SER A 217 6.29 1.87 10.69
CA SER A 217 7.55 1.14 10.67
C SER A 217 7.67 0.19 9.46
N LEU A 218 6.52 -0.23 8.91
CA LEU A 218 6.37 -1.01 7.69
C LEU A 218 5.56 -0.23 6.65
N GLU A 219 4.52 -0.84 6.08
CA GLU A 219 3.70 -0.24 5.03
C GLU A 219 2.69 0.75 5.60
N GLY A 220 2.35 1.80 4.84
CA GLY A 220 1.12 2.55 5.10
C GLY A 220 -0.10 1.66 4.85
N ILE A 221 -0.16 1.08 3.66
CA ILE A 221 -1.17 0.11 3.23
C ILE A 221 -0.48 -1.10 2.60
N LEU A 222 -0.91 -2.31 2.99
CA LEU A 222 -0.52 -3.58 2.38
C LEU A 222 -1.77 -4.30 1.87
N LEU A 223 -1.82 -4.53 0.56
CA LEU A 223 -2.78 -5.43 -0.08
C LEU A 223 -2.06 -6.76 -0.32
N ASP A 224 -2.55 -7.85 0.27
CA ASP A 224 -1.94 -9.17 0.10
C ASP A 224 -2.90 -10.14 -0.59
N THR A 225 -2.59 -10.42 -1.85
CA THR A 225 -3.38 -11.21 -2.80
C THR A 225 -4.81 -10.67 -3.02
N ALA A 226 -5.04 -9.39 -2.70
CA ALA A 226 -6.33 -8.74 -2.87
C ALA A 226 -6.77 -8.72 -4.36
N GLN A 227 -8.07 -8.69 -4.59
CA GLN A 227 -8.66 -8.61 -5.93
C GLN A 227 -9.74 -7.52 -6.01
N ASP A 228 -10.04 -7.01 -7.20
CA ASP A 228 -11.12 -6.03 -7.42
C ASP A 228 -11.04 -4.83 -6.47
N THR A 229 -9.83 -4.35 -6.18
CA THR A 229 -9.59 -3.37 -5.13
C THR A 229 -9.18 -2.02 -5.71
N VAL A 230 -9.77 -0.96 -5.16
CA VAL A 230 -9.45 0.44 -5.49
C VAL A 230 -8.74 1.11 -4.33
N VAL A 231 -7.60 1.74 -4.60
CA VAL A 231 -6.90 2.65 -3.67
C VAL A 231 -6.84 4.03 -4.29
N SER A 232 -7.45 5.04 -3.65
CA SER A 232 -7.45 6.40 -4.18
C SER A 232 -7.27 7.50 -3.14
N ASP A 233 -6.75 8.64 -3.61
CA ASP A 233 -6.69 9.89 -2.84
C ASP A 233 -5.88 9.74 -1.54
N CYS A 234 -4.85 8.90 -1.55
CA CYS A 234 -4.07 8.56 -0.35
C CYS A 234 -2.74 9.30 -0.27
N VAL A 235 -2.30 9.56 0.96
CA VAL A 235 -1.00 10.20 1.25
C VAL A 235 -0.17 9.31 2.18
N PHE A 236 1.07 9.05 1.80
CA PHE A 236 2.01 8.24 2.55
C PHE A 236 3.25 9.04 2.93
N GLU A 237 3.50 9.24 4.22
CA GLU A 237 4.62 10.03 4.72
C GLU A 237 5.52 9.22 5.63
N ARG A 238 6.80 9.10 5.27
CA ARG A 238 7.84 8.45 6.10
C ARG A 238 7.47 7.03 6.56
N CYS A 239 6.71 6.30 5.73
CA CYS A 239 6.53 4.86 5.90
C CYS A 239 7.73 4.13 5.29
N ARG A 240 8.05 2.91 5.77
CA ARG A 240 9.08 2.09 5.12
C ARG A 240 8.75 1.85 3.65
N THR A 241 7.47 1.59 3.38
CA THR A 241 6.84 1.63 2.05
C THR A 241 5.50 2.33 2.19
N GLY A 242 5.10 3.16 1.22
CA GLY A 242 3.80 3.82 1.26
C GLY A 242 2.68 2.82 1.03
N LEU A 243 2.64 2.28 -0.18
CA LEU A 243 1.70 1.25 -0.61
C LEU A 243 2.48 0.03 -1.13
N THR A 244 2.14 -1.13 -0.59
CA THR A 244 2.57 -2.43 -1.11
C THR A 244 1.37 -3.18 -1.65
N ILE A 245 1.48 -3.62 -2.90
CA ILE A 245 0.52 -4.51 -3.55
C ILE A 245 1.26 -5.82 -3.79
N HIS A 246 0.97 -6.81 -2.95
CA HIS A 246 1.63 -8.10 -2.92
C HIS A 246 0.64 -9.18 -3.34
N GLY A 247 1.15 -10.25 -3.96
CA GLY A 247 0.37 -11.44 -4.27
C GLY A 247 1.23 -12.70 -4.17
N ASN A 248 0.59 -13.86 -4.20
CA ASN A 248 1.31 -15.14 -4.23
C ASN A 248 2.00 -15.39 -5.59
N ASN A 249 2.96 -16.31 -5.61
CA ASN A 249 3.72 -16.69 -6.81
C ASN A 249 2.88 -17.39 -7.91
N ASP A 250 1.60 -17.65 -7.66
CA ASP A 250 0.63 -18.19 -8.62
C ASP A 250 0.03 -17.11 -9.57
N TYR A 251 0.50 -15.86 -9.48
CA TYR A 251 -0.02 -14.70 -10.22
C TYR A 251 -0.15 -14.93 -11.72
N GLN A 252 0.73 -15.73 -12.32
CA GLN A 252 0.70 -16.03 -13.75
C GLN A 252 -0.56 -16.80 -14.18
N THR A 253 -1.15 -17.58 -13.28
CA THR A 253 -2.25 -18.50 -13.56
C THR A 253 -3.53 -18.21 -12.82
N ARG A 254 -3.49 -17.45 -11.71
CA ARG A 254 -4.71 -17.09 -10.97
C ARG A 254 -5.58 -16.11 -11.75
N THR A 255 -6.82 -15.95 -11.29
CA THR A 255 -7.75 -14.93 -11.79
C THR A 255 -7.11 -13.54 -11.73
N LYS A 256 -7.47 -12.68 -12.68
CA LYS A 256 -6.96 -11.31 -12.75
C LYS A 256 -7.21 -10.55 -11.45
N ASP A 257 -6.20 -9.85 -10.93
CA ASP A 257 -6.26 -9.11 -9.67
C ASP A 257 -7.14 -7.86 -9.77
N ARG A 258 -7.21 -7.21 -10.94
CA ARG A 258 -8.04 -6.02 -11.22
C ARG A 258 -7.87 -4.93 -10.16
N ILE A 259 -6.63 -4.55 -9.88
CA ILE A 259 -6.31 -3.50 -8.92
C ILE A 259 -6.27 -2.14 -9.61
N VAL A 260 -6.89 -1.14 -9.00
CA VAL A 260 -6.86 0.25 -9.48
C VAL A 260 -6.27 1.16 -8.41
N VAL A 261 -5.26 1.94 -8.77
CA VAL A 261 -4.60 2.92 -7.91
C VAL A 261 -4.66 4.29 -8.56
N LYS A 262 -5.13 5.31 -7.86
CA LYS A 262 -5.18 6.67 -8.42
C LYS A 262 -4.90 7.75 -7.38
N ASP A 263 -4.33 8.86 -7.81
CA ASP A 263 -4.20 10.09 -7.02
C ASP A 263 -3.47 9.84 -5.67
N ILE A 264 -2.25 9.33 -5.77
CA ILE A 264 -1.43 8.95 -4.61
C ILE A 264 -0.26 9.91 -4.45
N SER A 265 -0.02 10.39 -3.23
CA SER A 265 1.20 11.14 -2.88
C SER A 265 2.06 10.35 -1.90
N CYS A 266 3.34 10.14 -2.24
CA CYS A 266 4.33 9.52 -1.37
C CYS A 266 5.45 10.50 -1.05
N ILE A 267 5.66 10.76 0.24
CA ILE A 267 6.70 11.63 0.77
C ILE A 267 7.63 10.78 1.63
N ALA A 268 8.90 10.68 1.21
CA ALA A 268 9.90 9.83 1.84
C ALA A 268 9.50 8.33 1.94
N SER A 269 8.61 7.87 1.07
CA SER A 269 8.09 6.50 1.08
C SER A 269 8.16 5.92 -0.35
N PRO A 270 8.75 4.72 -0.56
CA PRO A 270 8.71 4.01 -1.84
C PRO A 270 7.37 3.31 -2.08
N LEU A 271 7.23 2.67 -3.25
CA LEU A 271 6.08 1.87 -3.65
C LEU A 271 6.52 0.46 -4.08
N THR A 272 5.72 -0.54 -3.78
CA THR A 272 6.01 -1.94 -4.15
C THR A 272 4.83 -2.61 -4.83
N ILE A 273 5.10 -3.25 -5.96
CA ILE A 273 4.20 -4.13 -6.70
C ILE A 273 4.93 -5.46 -6.86
N TRP A 274 4.40 -6.54 -6.29
CA TRP A 274 5.05 -7.86 -6.28
C TRP A 274 4.01 -8.94 -6.59
N CYS A 275 4.28 -9.77 -7.61
CA CYS A 275 3.45 -10.93 -7.94
C CYS A 275 2.01 -10.53 -8.25
N ILE A 276 1.83 -9.48 -9.07
CA ILE A 276 0.52 -8.96 -9.51
C ILE A 276 0.32 -9.23 -11.00
N ASN A 277 -0.92 -9.53 -11.41
CA ASN A 277 -1.22 -9.93 -12.79
C ASN A 277 -2.20 -9.01 -13.56
N ASP A 278 -2.67 -7.93 -12.94
CA ASP A 278 -3.56 -6.91 -13.53
C ASP A 278 -3.66 -5.66 -12.61
N LEU A 279 -2.91 -4.61 -12.94
CA LEU A 279 -2.88 -3.35 -12.17
C LEU A 279 -2.98 -2.16 -13.11
N GLN A 280 -3.87 -1.23 -12.79
CA GLN A 280 -3.94 0.10 -13.40
C GLN A 280 -3.61 1.17 -12.35
N MET A 281 -2.60 1.98 -12.60
CA MET A 281 -2.14 3.03 -11.69
C MET A 281 -2.03 4.37 -12.40
N SER A 282 -2.51 5.46 -11.80
CA SER A 282 -2.40 6.81 -12.39
C SER A 282 -2.24 7.93 -11.37
N SER A 283 -1.75 9.09 -11.81
CA SER A 283 -1.65 10.29 -10.98
C SER A 283 -0.87 10.07 -9.67
N VAL A 284 0.22 9.30 -9.73
CA VAL A 284 1.07 9.05 -8.57
C VAL A 284 2.19 10.08 -8.54
N ASN A 285 2.40 10.71 -7.39
CA ASN A 285 3.52 11.59 -7.12
C ASN A 285 4.34 11.03 -5.97
N MET A 286 5.48 10.40 -6.29
CA MET A 286 6.39 9.79 -5.32
C MET A 286 7.70 10.57 -5.27
N ASP A 287 8.06 11.06 -4.10
CA ASP A 287 9.40 11.56 -3.78
C ASP A 287 9.96 10.77 -2.59
N CYS A 288 10.84 9.81 -2.88
CA CYS A 288 11.52 8.99 -1.88
C CYS A 288 12.98 9.40 -1.65
N THR A 289 13.38 10.63 -2.02
CA THR A 289 14.76 11.14 -1.82
C THR A 289 15.23 11.06 -0.37
N ALA A 290 14.33 11.31 0.58
CA ALA A 290 14.63 11.24 2.01
C ALA A 290 14.51 9.82 2.60
N SER A 291 14.19 8.80 1.79
CA SER A 291 14.07 7.42 2.25
C SER A 291 15.44 6.71 2.22
N PRO A 292 15.87 6.06 3.31
CA PRO A 292 17.21 5.47 3.40
C PRO A 292 17.40 4.26 2.47
N ASN A 293 16.41 3.36 2.38
CA ASN A 293 16.49 2.10 1.64
C ASN A 293 15.29 1.92 0.69
N ALA A 294 15.17 2.79 -0.31
CA ALA A 294 14.05 2.81 -1.24
C ALA A 294 14.47 2.37 -2.64
N TYR A 295 13.81 1.37 -3.22
CA TYR A 295 13.95 1.02 -4.64
C TYR A 295 13.15 1.94 -5.58
N GLY A 296 12.64 3.07 -5.06
CA GLY A 296 11.67 3.91 -5.77
C GLY A 296 10.37 3.15 -5.99
N LEU A 297 9.93 3.08 -7.25
CA LEU A 297 8.86 2.21 -7.71
C LEU A 297 9.41 0.81 -8.00
N LEU A 298 9.16 -0.13 -7.09
CA LEU A 298 9.50 -1.54 -7.26
C LEU A 298 8.37 -2.29 -7.99
N ILE A 299 8.70 -2.96 -9.09
CA ILE A 299 7.83 -3.91 -9.80
C ILE A 299 8.59 -5.23 -9.94
N HIS A 300 8.20 -6.21 -9.13
CA HIS A 300 8.85 -7.50 -9.02
C HIS A 300 7.90 -8.61 -9.45
N SER A 301 8.39 -9.54 -10.28
CA SER A 301 7.65 -10.70 -10.82
C SER A 301 6.16 -10.42 -11.06
N SER A 302 5.86 -9.42 -11.89
CA SER A 302 4.49 -8.92 -12.10
C SER A 302 4.19 -8.67 -13.57
N ILE A 303 2.99 -9.03 -14.02
CA ILE A 303 2.53 -8.87 -15.41
C ILE A 303 1.24 -8.04 -15.46
N GLY A 304 0.93 -7.45 -16.62
CA GLY A 304 -0.30 -6.66 -16.77
C GLY A 304 -0.29 -5.39 -15.90
N VAL A 305 0.89 -4.86 -15.60
CA VAL A 305 1.07 -3.61 -14.84
C VAL A 305 1.06 -2.43 -15.81
N HIS A 306 0.09 -1.54 -15.66
CA HIS A 306 -0.09 -0.34 -16.48
C HIS A 306 -0.11 0.90 -15.59
N ILE A 307 0.87 1.77 -15.75
CA ILE A 307 1.03 2.99 -14.95
C ILE A 307 1.02 4.19 -15.89
N LYS A 308 0.28 5.25 -15.56
CA LYS A 308 0.23 6.45 -16.40
C LYS A 308 0.32 7.76 -15.61
N GLU A 309 0.75 8.82 -16.28
CA GLU A 309 0.63 10.21 -15.79
C GLU A 309 1.16 10.38 -14.36
N SER A 310 2.34 9.83 -14.10
CA SER A 310 2.91 9.68 -12.75
C SER A 310 4.36 10.14 -12.68
N PHE A 311 4.77 10.62 -11.51
CA PHE A 311 6.10 11.12 -11.21
C PHE A 311 6.74 10.26 -10.12
N PHE A 312 7.91 9.71 -10.40
CA PHE A 312 8.66 8.86 -9.47
C PHE A 312 10.07 9.42 -9.30
N LYS A 313 10.40 9.84 -8.09
CA LYS A 313 11.67 10.46 -7.76
C LYS A 313 12.36 9.77 -6.59
N SER A 314 13.67 9.59 -6.73
CA SER A 314 14.56 8.98 -5.75
C SER A 314 15.86 9.77 -5.59
N ASP A 315 16.72 9.36 -4.67
CA ASP A 315 17.98 10.03 -4.38
C ASP A 315 19.02 9.81 -5.49
N ARG A 316 19.27 10.87 -6.28
CA ARG A 316 20.27 10.89 -7.36
C ARG A 316 21.71 10.71 -6.90
N ASN A 317 22.02 10.82 -5.61
CA ASN A 317 23.39 10.67 -5.11
C ASN A 317 23.67 9.24 -4.61
N LYS A 318 22.65 8.40 -4.52
CA LYS A 318 22.79 7.04 -3.98
C LYS A 318 23.19 6.08 -5.09
N ALA A 319 24.48 5.78 -5.18
CA ALA A 319 25.09 4.94 -6.21
C ALA A 319 24.81 3.43 -6.03
N SER A 320 23.54 3.06 -5.96
CA SER A 320 23.05 1.69 -5.87
C SER A 320 21.61 1.59 -6.38
N SER A 321 21.04 0.39 -6.38
CA SER A 321 19.62 0.18 -6.71
C SER A 321 18.68 0.98 -5.81
N TYR A 322 19.11 1.36 -4.60
CA TYR A 322 18.34 2.22 -3.69
C TYR A 322 18.30 3.70 -4.09
N GLY A 323 19.04 4.09 -5.13
CA GLY A 323 18.89 5.40 -5.78
C GLY A 323 18.00 5.34 -7.03
N GLY A 324 17.46 4.18 -7.38
CA GLY A 324 16.57 4.03 -8.54
C GLY A 324 15.25 4.77 -8.35
N ALA A 325 14.81 5.49 -9.38
CA ALA A 325 13.44 5.99 -9.46
C ALA A 325 12.45 4.85 -9.70
N SER A 326 12.88 3.84 -10.47
CA SER A 326 12.22 2.55 -10.58
C SER A 326 13.20 1.40 -10.32
N TYR A 327 12.64 0.21 -10.11
CA TYR A 327 13.31 -1.07 -10.07
C TYR A 327 12.34 -2.13 -10.61
N ILE A 328 12.58 -2.61 -11.82
CA ILE A 328 11.70 -3.55 -12.53
C ILE A 328 12.50 -4.82 -12.80
N ASP A 329 12.20 -5.89 -12.09
CA ASP A 329 12.97 -7.13 -12.20
C ASP A 329 12.09 -8.37 -12.28
N ALA A 330 12.65 -9.41 -12.89
CA ALA A 330 12.08 -10.73 -12.95
C ALA A 330 13.09 -11.68 -12.31
N ASP A 331 12.66 -12.38 -11.26
CA ASP A 331 13.49 -13.29 -10.48
C ASP A 331 12.81 -14.68 -10.39
N ILE A 332 13.12 -15.44 -9.34
CA ILE A 332 12.67 -16.82 -9.12
C ILE A 332 11.14 -16.99 -9.14
N ASP A 333 10.37 -15.95 -8.81
CA ASP A 333 8.91 -15.99 -8.81
C ASP A 333 8.30 -15.92 -10.23
N GLY A 334 9.07 -15.47 -11.23
CA GLY A 334 8.69 -15.51 -12.64
C GLY A 334 8.78 -14.16 -13.38
N PRO A 335 8.18 -14.08 -14.57
CA PRO A 335 8.36 -12.96 -15.49
C PRO A 335 7.77 -11.64 -15.00
N THR A 336 8.39 -10.54 -15.46
CA THR A 336 7.90 -9.18 -15.22
C THR A 336 7.67 -8.43 -16.52
N ALA A 337 6.52 -7.78 -16.64
CA ALA A 337 6.15 -6.95 -17.77
C ALA A 337 5.34 -5.73 -17.29
N ALA A 338 5.91 -4.53 -17.47
CA ALA A 338 5.30 -3.27 -17.08
C ALA A 338 5.21 -2.28 -18.26
N THR A 339 4.11 -1.52 -18.32
CA THR A 339 3.95 -0.39 -19.24
C THR A 339 3.76 0.89 -18.44
N LEU A 340 4.60 1.88 -18.71
CA LEU A 340 4.55 3.22 -18.15
C LEU A 340 4.20 4.21 -19.29
N GLU A 341 3.22 5.08 -19.08
CA GLU A 341 2.77 6.06 -20.08
C GLU A 341 2.75 7.47 -19.50
N ASN A 342 3.43 8.41 -20.15
CA ASN A 342 3.58 9.80 -19.69
C ASN A 342 4.10 9.89 -18.24
N CYS A 343 4.98 8.97 -17.87
CA CYS A 343 5.61 8.95 -16.56
C CYS A 343 6.96 9.68 -16.56
N VAL A 344 7.31 10.28 -15.44
CA VAL A 344 8.64 10.86 -15.21
C VAL A 344 9.37 10.04 -14.15
N LEU A 345 10.57 9.58 -14.48
CA LEU A 345 11.46 8.84 -13.60
C LEU A 345 12.70 9.68 -13.32
N ASP A 346 12.95 10.05 -12.07
CA ASP A 346 14.06 10.93 -11.64
C ASP A 346 14.90 10.30 -10.52
N GLY A 347 16.11 9.81 -10.81
CA GLY A 347 16.91 9.07 -9.83
C GLY A 347 18.39 8.89 -10.20
N TYR A 348 19.10 8.04 -9.47
CA TYR A 348 20.43 7.57 -9.86
C TYR A 348 20.34 6.73 -11.14
N TYR A 349 19.42 5.77 -11.12
CA TYR A 349 18.88 5.10 -12.29
C TYR A 349 17.44 5.60 -12.50
N ALA A 350 17.11 6.05 -13.71
CA ALA A 350 15.73 6.45 -14.00
C ALA A 350 14.87 5.21 -14.33
N LEU A 351 15.07 4.59 -15.49
CA LEU A 351 14.46 3.32 -15.86
C LEU A 351 15.44 2.16 -15.58
N HIS A 352 15.16 1.37 -14.54
CA HIS A 352 15.99 0.25 -14.09
C HIS A 352 15.29 -1.08 -14.38
N VAL A 353 15.79 -1.86 -15.34
CA VAL A 353 15.13 -3.10 -15.81
C VAL A 353 16.11 -4.27 -15.77
N LEU A 354 15.81 -5.31 -15.00
CA LEU A 354 16.79 -6.34 -14.64
C LEU A 354 16.31 -7.78 -14.92
N GLY A 355 17.28 -8.71 -14.90
CA GLY A 355 17.02 -10.12 -15.11
C GLY A 355 16.41 -10.38 -16.48
N SER A 356 15.22 -10.97 -16.51
CA SER A 356 14.43 -11.19 -17.72
C SER A 356 13.22 -10.25 -17.88
N ALA A 357 13.17 -9.18 -17.08
CA ALA A 357 12.04 -8.25 -17.08
C ALA A 357 11.91 -7.47 -18.39
N THR A 358 10.68 -7.07 -18.68
CA THR A 358 10.35 -6.21 -19.82
C THR A 358 9.66 -4.94 -19.36
N ALA A 359 10.06 -3.80 -19.92
CA ALA A 359 9.42 -2.52 -19.64
C ALA A 359 9.17 -1.74 -20.93
N THR A 360 7.98 -1.14 -21.04
CA THR A 360 7.66 -0.18 -22.09
C THR A 360 7.39 1.19 -21.48
N LEU A 361 8.09 2.23 -21.92
CA LEU A 361 7.83 3.62 -21.56
C LEU A 361 7.35 4.38 -22.79
N ARG A 362 6.17 5.00 -22.74
CA ARG A 362 5.59 5.82 -23.82
C ARG A 362 5.44 7.25 -23.35
N GLY A 363 6.07 8.20 -24.03
CA GLY A 363 6.11 9.59 -23.59
C GLY A 363 6.93 9.78 -22.31
N GLY A 364 6.71 10.91 -21.64
CA GLY A 364 7.33 11.20 -20.35
C GLY A 364 8.83 11.50 -20.41
N ALA A 365 9.52 11.35 -19.28
CA ALA A 365 10.94 11.67 -19.16
C ALA A 365 11.70 10.72 -18.24
N VAL A 366 12.97 10.46 -18.58
CA VAL A 366 13.94 9.73 -17.76
C VAL A 366 15.09 10.67 -17.43
N ASN A 367 15.18 11.10 -16.17
CA ASN A 367 16.20 12.00 -15.63
C ASN A 367 17.11 11.24 -14.67
N ALA A 368 18.39 11.11 -15.02
CA ALA A 368 19.30 10.28 -14.25
C ALA A 368 20.64 10.95 -13.96
N SER A 369 21.19 10.75 -12.76
CA SER A 369 22.58 11.13 -12.49
C SER A 369 23.59 10.11 -13.00
N TYR A 370 23.23 8.82 -13.06
CA TYR A 370 24.07 7.78 -13.64
C TYR A 370 23.56 7.32 -15.01
N ALA A 371 22.42 6.62 -15.09
CA ALA A 371 21.90 6.08 -16.34
C ALA A 371 20.39 6.28 -16.50
N CYS A 372 19.98 6.86 -17.63
CA CYS A 372 18.55 7.05 -17.93
C CYS A 372 17.85 5.71 -18.18
N ALA A 373 18.48 4.79 -18.92
CA ALA A 373 18.07 3.40 -19.03
C ALA A 373 19.22 2.49 -18.56
N TYR A 374 18.96 1.68 -17.54
CA TYR A 374 19.94 0.79 -16.93
C TYR A 374 19.41 -0.66 -16.95
N LEU A 375 20.04 -1.49 -17.79
CA LEU A 375 19.70 -2.88 -18.04
C LEU A 375 20.91 -3.77 -17.72
N ARG A 376 21.49 -3.57 -16.54
CA ARG A 376 22.65 -4.31 -16.06
C ARG A 376 22.44 -4.63 -14.59
N GLY A 377 23.02 -5.70 -14.07
CA GLY A 377 23.12 -5.91 -12.62
C GLY A 377 22.53 -7.20 -12.09
N ILE A 378 21.82 -7.96 -12.92
CA ILE A 378 21.47 -9.36 -12.63
C ILE A 378 21.91 -10.20 -13.83
N ASP A 379 22.84 -11.13 -13.61
CA ASP A 379 23.39 -11.99 -14.65
C ASP A 379 22.79 -13.42 -14.57
N PRO A 380 22.47 -14.04 -15.72
CA PRO A 380 22.47 -13.45 -17.07
C PRO A 380 21.32 -12.47 -17.25
N SER A 381 21.57 -11.35 -17.93
CA SER A 381 20.51 -10.36 -18.23
C SER A 381 19.95 -10.56 -19.64
N THR A 382 18.63 -10.78 -19.73
CA THR A 382 17.87 -10.77 -20.99
C THR A 382 16.80 -9.69 -20.95
N ALA A 383 17.01 -8.65 -20.14
CA ALA A 383 16.07 -7.56 -19.94
C ALA A 383 15.79 -6.82 -21.27
N MET A 384 14.55 -6.38 -21.43
CA MET A 384 14.14 -5.60 -22.59
C MET A 384 13.46 -4.30 -22.18
N ALA A 385 13.91 -3.19 -22.75
CA ALA A 385 13.26 -1.89 -22.61
C ALA A 385 12.84 -1.33 -23.96
N THR A 386 11.61 -0.85 -24.07
CA THR A 386 11.10 -0.14 -25.25
C THR A 386 10.66 1.25 -24.83
N LEU A 387 11.32 2.28 -25.33
CA LEU A 387 11.03 3.68 -25.06
C LEU A 387 10.53 4.36 -26.34
N ILE A 388 9.38 5.03 -26.27
CA ILE A 388 8.70 5.63 -27.41
C ILE A 388 8.34 7.07 -27.08
N GLY A 389 8.88 8.05 -27.81
CA GLY A 389 8.56 9.46 -27.56
C GLY A 389 9.03 9.98 -26.20
N THR A 390 10.01 9.32 -25.57
CA THR A 390 10.51 9.65 -24.23
C THR A 390 11.64 10.67 -24.30
N VAL A 391 11.67 11.60 -23.35
CA VAL A 391 12.76 12.55 -23.16
C VAL A 391 13.83 11.98 -22.23
N PHE A 392 15.09 11.96 -22.68
CA PHE A 392 16.24 11.56 -21.89
C PHE A 392 16.97 12.79 -21.35
N ILE A 393 17.28 12.78 -20.06
CA ILE A 393 18.00 13.85 -19.36
C ILE A 393 19.20 13.23 -18.61
N PRO A 394 20.26 12.81 -19.32
CA PRO A 394 21.41 12.17 -18.69
C PRO A 394 22.38 13.19 -18.09
N ALA A 395 22.88 12.91 -16.88
CA ALA A 395 24.07 13.58 -16.37
C ALA A 395 25.38 12.84 -16.75
N LYS A 396 25.32 11.52 -16.97
CA LYS A 396 26.50 10.70 -17.29
C LYS A 396 26.27 9.71 -18.43
N HIS A 397 25.39 8.73 -18.24
CA HIS A 397 25.05 7.72 -19.23
C HIS A 397 23.61 7.92 -19.71
N THR A 398 23.43 7.87 -21.03
CA THR A 398 22.08 7.79 -21.61
C THR A 398 21.55 6.36 -21.49
N ILE A 399 22.42 5.38 -21.76
CA ILE A 399 22.10 3.94 -21.76
C ILE A 399 23.28 3.18 -21.16
N ASP A 400 22.99 2.21 -20.29
CA ASP A 400 23.95 1.20 -19.81
C ASP A 400 23.28 -0.19 -19.83
N CYS A 401 23.71 -1.04 -20.77
CA CYS A 401 23.11 -2.32 -21.09
C CYS A 401 24.17 -3.44 -21.07
N ALA A 402 23.84 -4.55 -20.42
CA ALA A 402 24.66 -5.76 -20.39
C ALA A 402 24.48 -6.64 -21.66
N PRO A 403 25.38 -7.60 -21.92
CA PRO A 403 25.21 -8.58 -23.00
C PRO A 403 23.88 -9.34 -22.87
N GLY A 404 23.22 -9.61 -24.00
CA GLY A 404 21.94 -10.33 -24.04
C GLY A 404 20.69 -9.46 -23.86
N THR A 405 20.85 -8.21 -23.42
CA THR A 405 19.74 -7.27 -23.28
C THR A 405 19.36 -6.61 -24.61
N SER A 406 18.15 -6.05 -24.67
CA SER A 406 17.64 -5.32 -25.84
C SER A 406 17.01 -4.00 -25.43
N ILE A 407 17.41 -2.92 -26.09
CA ILE A 407 16.81 -1.60 -25.92
C ILE A 407 16.31 -1.06 -27.26
N ASN A 408 15.04 -0.67 -27.29
CA ASN A 408 14.39 -0.07 -28.44
C ASN A 408 14.08 1.38 -28.12
N ILE A 409 14.66 2.33 -28.84
CA ILE A 409 14.35 3.75 -28.73
C ILE A 409 13.70 4.24 -30.02
N MET A 410 12.47 4.72 -29.91
CA MET A 410 11.66 5.14 -31.06
C MET A 410 11.20 6.58 -30.85
N TYR A 411 11.54 7.48 -31.77
CA TYR A 411 11.14 8.88 -31.72
C TYR A 411 11.48 9.58 -30.39
N CYS A 412 12.57 9.14 -29.74
CA CYS A 412 13.01 9.69 -28.46
C CYS A 412 13.90 10.92 -28.68
N TYR A 413 14.06 11.73 -27.63
CA TYR A 413 14.95 12.89 -27.64
C TYR A 413 15.85 12.88 -26.41
N SER A 414 17.15 13.05 -26.59
CA SER A 414 18.07 13.32 -25.49
C SER A 414 18.41 14.80 -25.41
N SER A 415 18.18 15.41 -24.24
CA SER A 415 18.41 16.84 -23.97
C SER A 415 19.90 17.20 -23.86
N SER A 416 20.75 16.21 -23.63
CA SER A 416 22.21 16.33 -23.58
C SER A 416 22.85 15.04 -24.11
N ILE A 417 24.13 15.14 -24.49
CA ILE A 417 24.90 13.97 -24.91
C ILE A 417 25.42 13.26 -23.66
N GLY A 418 24.78 12.17 -23.26
CA GLY A 418 25.33 11.19 -22.34
C GLY A 418 26.11 10.09 -23.07
N SER A 419 27.00 9.42 -22.36
CA SER A 419 27.70 8.25 -22.91
C SER A 419 26.75 7.04 -23.01
N MET A 420 27.06 6.09 -23.90
CA MET A 420 26.29 4.87 -24.09
C MET A 420 27.20 3.65 -23.91
N ILE A 421 26.80 2.74 -23.02
CA ILE A 421 27.42 1.43 -22.84
C ILE A 421 26.42 0.41 -23.37
N VAL A 422 26.65 -0.10 -24.58
CA VAL A 422 25.71 -0.99 -25.27
C VAL A 422 26.43 -2.29 -25.61
N GLU A 423 26.38 -3.24 -24.69
CA GLU A 423 26.91 -4.59 -24.90
C GLU A 423 25.83 -5.57 -25.40
N GLY A 424 24.57 -5.12 -25.46
CA GLY A 424 23.42 -5.83 -26.02
C GLY A 424 22.97 -5.26 -27.37
N THR A 425 21.68 -5.42 -27.69
CA THR A 425 21.09 -4.90 -28.93
C THR A 425 20.48 -3.51 -28.70
N LEU A 426 20.88 -2.53 -29.50
CA LEU A 426 20.25 -1.21 -29.57
C LEU A 426 19.53 -1.07 -30.92
N ASN A 427 18.21 -0.89 -30.86
CA ASN A 427 17.40 -0.52 -32.01
C ASN A 427 16.99 0.96 -31.88
N ASN A 428 17.46 1.81 -32.79
CA ASN A 428 17.08 3.22 -32.83
C ASN A 428 16.27 3.51 -34.10
N GLN A 429 15.10 4.13 -33.94
CA GLN A 429 14.26 4.60 -35.04
C GLN A 429 13.84 6.05 -34.79
N GLY A 430 14.37 6.99 -35.59
CA GLY A 430 13.92 8.39 -35.58
C GLY A 430 14.16 9.15 -34.27
N SER A 431 15.13 8.75 -33.46
CA SER A 431 15.49 9.44 -32.21
C SER A 431 16.66 10.41 -32.41
N TYR A 432 16.66 11.53 -31.67
CA TYR A 432 17.63 12.63 -31.83
C TYR A 432 18.35 12.99 -30.52
N GLY A 433 19.53 13.60 -30.63
CA GLY A 433 20.30 14.11 -29.46
C GLY A 433 21.18 13.08 -28.75
N PHE A 434 21.22 11.83 -29.22
CA PHE A 434 21.99 10.74 -28.61
C PHE A 434 23.47 10.70 -29.05
N GLY A 435 23.90 11.58 -29.94
CA GLY A 435 25.24 11.51 -30.56
C GLY A 435 25.42 10.31 -31.51
N LEU A 436 24.31 9.65 -31.89
CA LEU A 436 24.29 8.67 -32.96
C LEU A 436 24.31 9.42 -34.31
N PRO A 437 25.00 8.90 -35.35
CA PRO A 437 24.87 9.45 -36.69
C PRO A 437 23.39 9.42 -37.12
N ASP A 438 22.94 10.43 -37.86
CA ASP A 438 21.58 10.45 -38.42
C ASP A 438 21.45 9.27 -39.39
N VAL A 439 20.75 8.19 -39.01
CA VAL A 439 20.45 7.02 -39.85
C VAL A 439 18.95 6.90 -40.06
#